data_AF-A0A5E7BFB6-F1
#
_entry.id   AF-A0A5E7BFB6-F1
#
_cell.length_a   1.000
_cell.length_b   1.000
_cell.length_c   1.000
_cell.angle_alpha   90.00
_cell.angle_beta   90.00
_cell.angle_gamma   90.00
#
_symmetry.space_group_name_H-M   'P 1'
#
loop_
_entity.id
_entity.type
_entity.pdbx_description
1 polymer ?
#
loop_
_entity_poly.entity_id
_entity_poly.type
_entity_poly.pdbx_seq_one_letter_code
_entity_poly.pdbx_strand_id
1 'polypeptide(L)' 'MKSFEEFRTTSHELLIELDAATTKMMMLVSAKEVSGPFWDDATQRHEDAVDAWHSFLNIRADS' A
#
# COMPACT_ATOMS: atom_id res chain seq x y z
N MET A 1 -21.39 -17.71 -1.56
CA MET A 1 -21.18 -16.42 -0.87
C MET A 1 -19.69 -16.06 -0.84
N LYS A 2 -18.96 -16.21 -1.98
CA LYS A 2 -17.49 -16.13 -2.01
C LYS A 2 -16.94 -14.79 -2.50
N SER A 3 -17.54 -14.11 -3.49
CA SER A 3 -16.86 -12.97 -4.11
C SER A 3 -16.82 -11.67 -3.26
N PHE A 4 -17.82 -11.40 -2.42
CA PHE A 4 -17.77 -10.21 -1.55
C PHE A 4 -16.86 -10.39 -0.34
N GLU A 5 -16.86 -11.59 0.25
CA GLU A 5 -15.96 -11.95 1.36
C GLU A 5 -14.50 -11.93 0.88
N GLU A 6 -14.20 -12.54 -0.28
CA GLU A 6 -12.87 -12.49 -0.89
C GLU A 6 -12.45 -11.05 -1.19
N PHE A 7 -13.34 -10.24 -1.78
CA PHE A 7 -13.06 -8.82 -2.01
C PHE A 7 -12.76 -8.07 -0.72
N ARG A 8 -13.55 -8.27 0.34
CA ARG A 8 -13.34 -7.60 1.62
C ARG A 8 -12.00 -7.99 2.24
N THR A 9 -11.67 -9.28 2.21
CA THR A 9 -10.41 -9.79 2.74
C THR A 9 -9.22 -9.21 1.97
N THR A 10 -9.21 -9.30 0.64
CA THR A 10 -8.11 -8.75 -0.18
C THR A 10 -8.02 -7.24 -0.05
N SER A 11 -9.15 -6.52 0.02
CA SER A 11 -9.14 -5.07 0.29
C SER A 11 -8.45 -4.76 1.61
N HIS A 12 -8.78 -5.53 2.66
CA HIS A 12 -8.23 -5.30 3.98
C HIS A 12 -6.72 -5.53 4.02
N GLU A 13 -6.25 -6.61 3.39
CA GLU A 13 -4.82 -6.92 3.27
C GLU A 13 -4.04 -5.81 2.55
N LEU A 14 -4.55 -5.34 1.40
CA LEU A 14 -3.92 -4.27 0.63
C LEU A 14 -3.89 -2.94 1.40
N LEU A 15 -4.99 -2.60 2.09
CA LEU A 15 -5.07 -1.38 2.89
C LEU A 15 -4.15 -1.42 4.13
N ILE A 16 -3.97 -2.59 4.75
CA ILE A 16 -2.99 -2.77 5.84
C ILE A 16 -1.57 -2.53 5.33
N GLU A 17 -1.22 -3.07 4.16
CA GLU A 17 0.11 -2.88 3.59
C GLU A 17 0.37 -1.41 3.24
N LEU A 18 -0.62 -0.73 2.66
CA LEU A 18 -0.53 0.70 2.35
C LEU A 18 -0.35 1.56 3.62
N ASP A 19 -1.09 1.26 4.69
CA ASP A 19 -0.95 1.94 5.98
C ASP A 19 0.44 1.69 6.60
N ALA A 20 0.94 0.46 6.52
CA ALA A 20 2.28 0.10 7.00
C ALA A 20 3.39 0.85 6.23
N ALA A 21 3.28 0.94 4.90
CA ALA A 21 4.22 1.68 4.06
C ALA A 21 4.18 3.19 4.37
N THR A 22 2.97 3.76 4.49
CA THR A 22 2.76 5.17 4.87
C THR A 22 3.35 5.47 6.25
N THR A 23 3.09 4.62 7.23
CA THR A 23 3.63 4.75 8.59
C THR A 23 5.16 4.72 8.59
N LYS A 24 5.77 3.84 7.79
CA LYS A 24 7.24 3.79 7.66
C LYS A 24 7.81 5.11 7.12
N MET A 25 7.18 5.70 6.09
CA MET A 25 7.59 7.01 5.59
C MET A 25 7.43 8.10 6.66
N MET A 26 6.33 8.12 7.42
CA MET A 26 6.12 9.07 8.52
C MET A 26 7.20 8.96 9.61
N MET A 27 7.63 7.72 9.95
CA MET A 27 8.72 7.50 10.89
C MET A 27 10.03 8.11 10.38
N LEU A 28 10.37 7.90 9.10
CA LEU A 28 11.58 8.45 8.48
C LEU A 28 11.55 9.98 8.41
N VAL A 29 10.41 10.57 8.05
CA VAL A 29 10.20 12.03 8.10
C VAL A 29 10.44 12.57 9.51
N SER A 30 9.90 11.89 10.53
CA SER A 30 10.09 12.28 11.94
C SER A 30 11.56 12.20 12.37
N ALA A 31 12.31 11.24 11.83
CA ALA A 31 13.75 11.09 12.03
C ALA A 31 14.61 12.03 11.16
N LYS A 32 14.00 12.83 10.27
CA LYS A 32 14.67 13.64 9.25
C LYS A 32 15.47 12.82 8.22
N GLU A 33 15.12 11.55 8.05
CA GLU A 33 15.72 10.62 7.09
C GLU A 33 14.89 10.59 5.79
N VAL A 34 14.83 11.74 5.09
CA VAL A 34 14.01 11.94 3.88
C VAL A 34 14.80 11.84 2.57
N SER A 35 15.92 11.10 2.60
CA SER A 35 16.79 10.87 1.44
C SER A 35 17.69 9.66 1.68
N GLY A 36 18.17 9.04 0.61
CA GLY A 36 19.10 7.91 0.66
C GLY A 36 18.36 6.57 0.77
N PRO A 37 19.10 5.46 0.93
CA PRO A 37 18.58 4.13 0.64
C PRO A 37 17.36 3.74 1.48
N PHE A 38 17.31 4.14 2.76
CA PHE A 38 16.14 3.85 3.61
C PHE A 38 14.88 4.59 3.20
N TRP A 39 15.03 5.82 2.69
CA TRP A 39 13.93 6.61 2.15
C TRP A 39 13.50 6.08 0.79
N ASP A 40 14.45 5.75 -0.07
CA ASP A 40 14.20 5.20 -1.40
C ASP A 40 13.45 3.85 -1.31
N ASP A 41 13.87 2.97 -0.40
CA ASP A 41 13.18 1.69 -0.15
C ASP A 41 11.75 1.90 0.39
N ALA A 42 11.57 2.87 1.30
CA ALA A 42 10.26 3.15 1.88
C ALA A 42 9.29 3.79 0.88
N THR A 43 9.79 4.68 0.02
CA THR A 43 9.02 5.30 -1.06
C THR A 43 8.65 4.27 -2.12
N GLN A 44 9.58 3.41 -2.55
CA GLN A 44 9.28 2.34 -3.48
C GLN A 44 8.22 1.38 -2.94
N ARG A 45 8.34 0.97 -1.67
CA ARG A 45 7.32 0.11 -1.03
C ARG A 45 5.94 0.77 -1.00
N HIS A 46 5.88 2.07 -0.75
CA HIS A 46 4.62 2.81 -0.78
C HIS A 46 4.04 2.89 -2.20
N GLU A 47 4.86 3.17 -3.21
CA GLU A 47 4.45 3.16 -4.62
C GLU A 47 3.87 1.80 -5.03
N ASP A 48 4.58 0.72 -4.72
CA ASP A 48 4.13 -0.65 -5.02
C ASP A 48 2.79 -0.98 -4.34
N ALA A 49 2.60 -0.54 -3.09
CA ALA A 49 1.34 -0.74 -2.35
C ALA A 49 0.17 0.05 -2.94
N VAL A 50 0.41 1.29 -3.37
CA VAL A 50 -0.59 2.12 -4.07
C VAL A 50 -0.98 1.47 -5.40
N ASP A 51 0.00 1.02 -6.18
CA ASP A 51 -0.23 0.38 -7.48
C ASP A 51 -1.00 -0.93 -7.34
N ALA A 52 -0.68 -1.74 -6.32
CA ALA A 52 -1.41 -2.96 -6.01
C ALA A 52 -2.88 -2.66 -5.64
N TRP A 53 -3.11 -1.64 -4.81
CA TRP A 53 -4.46 -1.22 -4.43
C TRP A 53 -5.27 -0.71 -5.62
N HIS A 54 -4.69 0.15 -6.45
CA HIS A 54 -5.36 0.66 -7.66
C HIS A 54 -5.65 -0.45 -8.66
N SER A 55 -4.70 -1.36 -8.88
CA SER A 55 -4.90 -2.51 -9.76
C SER A 55 -6.07 -3.38 -9.28
N PHE A 56 -6.14 -3.65 -7.98
CA PHE A 56 -7.24 -4.41 -7.39
C PHE A 56 -8.61 -3.72 -7.54
N LEU A 57 -8.68 -2.41 -7.39
CA LEU A 57 -9.92 -1.65 -7.63
C LEU A 57 -10.34 -1.66 -9.10
N ASN A 58 -9.38 -1.56 -10.02
CA ASN A 58 -9.65 -1.55 -11.47
C ASN A 58 -10.11 -2.92 -11.99
N ILE A 59 -9.66 -4.03 -11.39
CA ILE A 59 -10.20 -5.38 -11.68
C ILE A 59 -11.73 -5.43 -11.51
N ARG A 60 -12.30 -4.59 -10.64
CA ARG A 60 -13.75 -4.48 -10.44
C ARG A 60 -14.47 -3.55 -11.41
N ALA A 61 -13.78 -2.60 -12.05
CA ALA A 61 -14.40 -1.69 -13.02
C ALA A 61 -14.69 -2.38 -14.35
N ASP A 62 -13.90 -3.42 -14.66
CA ASP A 62 -13.97 -4.17 -15.93
C ASP A 62 -14.83 -5.45 -15.85
N SER A 63 -15.45 -5.72 -14.68
CA SER A 63 -16.24 -6.93 -14.39
C SER A 63 -17.75 -6.70 -14.30
#